data_AF-A0A3P7JB13-F1
#
_entry.id   AF-A0A3P7JB13-F1
#
_cell.length_a   1.000
_cell.length_b   1.000
_cell.length_c   1.000
_cell.angle_alpha   90.00
_cell.angle_beta   90.00
_cell.angle_gamma   90.00
#
_symmetry.space_group_name_H-M   'P 1'
#
loop_
_entity.id
_entity.type
_entity.pdbx_description
1 polymer ?
#
loop_
_entity_poly.entity_id
_entity_poly.type
_entity_poly.pdbx_seq_one_letter_code
_entity_poly.pdbx_strand_id
1 'polypeptide(L)'
;MLTAVGLEILLLCLLKLTQSQKANCPGKSLTNDERDKLTDWHNAHRSNLAKGAFPGYSGNLNAGKNIYKLKYDCSLEDKAVASTAGVCRTAAMHDAQNVQA
;
A
#
# COMPACT_ATOMS: atom_id res chain seq x y z
N MET A 1 0.01 -22.05 -42.17
CA MET A 1 0.83 -22.43 -40.99
C MET A 1 1.44 -21.21 -40.26
N LEU A 2 1.51 -20.01 -40.85
CA LEU A 2 2.02 -18.80 -40.18
C LEU A 2 1.05 -18.13 -39.19
N THR A 3 -0.25 -18.44 -39.22
CA THR A 3 -1.27 -17.77 -38.39
C THR A 3 -1.44 -18.37 -37.00
N ALA A 4 -1.05 -19.64 -36.79
CA ALA A 4 -1.19 -20.33 -35.51
C ALA A 4 -0.13 -19.86 -34.49
N VAL A 5 1.11 -19.61 -34.94
CA VAL A 5 2.22 -19.20 -34.06
C VAL A 5 1.99 -17.79 -33.48
N GLY A 6 1.32 -16.90 -34.22
CA GLY A 6 1.04 -15.53 -33.78
C GLY A 6 -0.01 -15.44 -32.67
N LEU A 7 -1.03 -16.31 -32.67
CA LEU A 7 -2.07 -16.33 -31.64
C LEU A 7 -1.54 -16.88 -30.32
N GLU A 8 -0.69 -17.90 -30.35
CA GLU A 8 -0.04 -18.48 -29.17
C GLU A 8 0.91 -17.46 -28.50
N ILE A 9 1.69 -16.72 -29.29
CA ILE A 9 2.58 -15.66 -28.77
C ILE A 9 1.76 -14.53 -28.14
N LEU A 10 0.64 -14.15 -28.76
CA LEU A 10 -0.26 -13.13 -28.21
C LEU A 10 -0.89 -13.59 -26.88
N LEU A 11 -1.31 -14.85 -26.79
CA LEU A 11 -1.90 -15.43 -25.58
C LEU A 11 -0.88 -15.53 -24.42
N LEU A 12 0.37 -15.91 -24.71
CA LEU A 12 1.45 -15.95 -23.72
C LEU A 12 1.88 -14.55 -23.24
N CYS A 13 1.81 -13.53 -24.09
CA CYS A 13 2.09 -12.14 -23.72
C CYS A 13 1.04 -11.59 -22.74
N LEU A 14 -0.25 -11.93 -22.91
CA LEU A 14 -1.32 -11.44 -22.04
C LEU A 14 -1.23 -12.01 -20.61
N LEU A 15 -0.74 -13.24 -20.44
CA LEU A 15 -0.53 -13.85 -19.12
C LEU A 15 0.63 -13.25 -18.32
N LYS A 16 1.59 -12.61 -18.99
CA LYS A 16 2.75 -11.98 -18.34
C LYS A 16 2.45 -10.58 -17.81
N LEU A 17 1.37 -9.94 -18.26
CA LEU A 17 1.00 -8.56 -17.92
C LEU A 17 0.28 -8.41 -16.57
N THR A 18 -0.08 -9.52 -15.91
CA THR A 18 -0.83 -9.50 -14.64
C THR A 18 0.05 -9.64 -13.41
N GLN A 19 1.38 -9.62 -13.54
CA GLN A 19 2.26 -9.66 -12.38
C GLN A 19 2.24 -8.29 -11.68
N SER A 20 1.29 -8.13 -10.74
CA SER A 20 1.46 -7.21 -9.63
C SER A 20 2.73 -7.65 -8.92
N GLN A 21 3.79 -6.85 -9.02
CA GLN A 21 5.01 -7.07 -8.27
C GLN A 21 4.66 -6.90 -6.80
N LYS A 22 4.22 -7.98 -6.15
CA LYS A 22 4.00 -8.03 -4.71
C LYS A 22 5.27 -7.56 -4.04
N ALA A 23 5.12 -6.71 -3.04
CA ALA A 23 6.23 -6.29 -2.22
C ALA A 23 6.80 -7.51 -1.50
N ASN A 24 7.99 -7.96 -1.90
CA ASN A 24 8.64 -9.13 -1.32
C ASN A 24 9.87 -8.65 -0.55
N CYS A 25 9.66 -8.31 0.72
CA CYS A 25 10.75 -7.89 1.60
C CYS A 25 11.30 -9.10 2.38
N PRO A 26 12.62 -9.23 2.49
CA PRO A 26 13.23 -10.30 3.26
C PRO A 26 12.96 -10.11 4.76
N GLY A 27 12.83 -11.21 5.51
CA GLY A 27 12.66 -11.19 6.96
C GLY A 27 11.29 -11.66 7.45
N LYS A 28 11.06 -11.56 8.77
CA LYS A 28 9.84 -12.04 9.46
C LYS A 28 8.94 -10.90 9.99
N SER A 29 9.08 -9.69 9.45
CA SER A 29 8.28 -8.54 9.85
C SER A 29 6.84 -8.69 9.31
N LEU A 30 6.53 -8.07 8.18
CA LEU A 30 5.21 -8.20 7.56
C LEU A 30 5.16 -9.38 6.58
N THR A 31 3.97 -9.91 6.35
CA THR A 31 3.67 -10.80 5.22
C THR A 31 3.43 -9.98 3.95
N ASN A 32 3.59 -10.58 2.77
CA ASN A 32 3.34 -9.87 1.51
C ASN A 32 1.88 -9.38 1.41
N ASP A 33 0.92 -10.12 1.96
CA ASP A 33 -0.49 -9.73 1.98
C ASP A 33 -0.74 -8.50 2.87
N GLU A 34 -0.01 -8.36 3.98
CA GLU A 34 -0.08 -7.16 4.83
C GLU A 34 0.55 -5.95 4.15
N ARG A 35 1.67 -6.14 3.43
CA ARG A 35 2.30 -5.09 2.62
C ARG A 35 1.38 -4.59 1.51
N ASP A 36 0.72 -5.52 0.83
CA ASP A 36 -0.25 -5.20 -0.22
C ASP A 36 -1.43 -4.43 0.36
N LYS A 37 -2.04 -4.93 1.45
CA LYS A 37 -3.13 -4.24 2.16
C LYS A 37 -2.74 -2.83 2.56
N LEU A 38 -1.54 -2.63 3.14
CA LEU A 38 -1.08 -1.31 3.55
C LEU A 38 -0.94 -0.36 2.35
N THR A 39 -0.30 -0.83 1.28
CA THR A 39 -0.04 -0.04 0.07
C THR A 39 -1.32 0.31 -0.67
N ASP A 40 -2.23 -0.66 -0.81
CA ASP A 40 -3.50 -0.51 -1.50
C ASP A 40 -4.42 0.43 -0.73
N TRP A 41 -4.48 0.30 0.60
CA TRP A 41 -5.25 1.20 1.44
C TRP A 41 -4.78 2.65 1.28
N HIS A 42 -3.46 2.89 1.38
CA HIS A 42 -2.91 4.24 1.18
C HIS A 42 -3.19 4.78 -0.22
N ASN A 43 -3.01 3.96 -1.26
CA ASN A 43 -3.22 4.37 -2.63
C ASN A 43 -4.69 4.63 -2.96
N ALA A 44 -5.63 3.90 -2.36
CA ALA A 44 -7.06 4.17 -2.47
C ALA A 44 -7.41 5.54 -1.88
N HIS A 45 -6.91 5.84 -0.68
CA HIS A 45 -7.12 7.13 -0.01
C HIS A 45 -6.49 8.29 -0.80
N ARG A 46 -5.25 8.10 -1.29
CA ARG A 46 -4.57 9.07 -2.16
C ARG A 46 -5.31 9.29 -3.48
N SER A 47 -5.89 8.24 -4.08
CA SER A 47 -6.73 8.37 -5.28
C SER A 47 -7.98 9.19 -5.02
N ASN A 48 -8.67 8.95 -3.90
CA ASN A 48 -9.84 9.73 -3.50
C ASN A 48 -9.49 11.19 -3.24
N LEU A 49 -8.34 11.46 -2.61
CA LEU A 49 -7.85 12.82 -2.39
C LEU A 49 -7.51 13.53 -3.71
N ALA A 50 -6.87 12.84 -4.65
CA ALA A 50 -6.57 13.39 -5.98
C ALA A 50 -7.83 13.76 -6.76
N LYS A 51 -8.93 13.02 -6.55
CA LYS A 51 -10.23 13.26 -7.19
C LYS A 51 -11.09 14.30 -6.47
N GLY A 52 -10.70 14.75 -5.27
CA GLY A 52 -11.55 15.59 -4.42
C GLY A 52 -12.78 14.85 -3.89
N ALA A 53 -12.68 13.53 -3.75
CA ALA A 53 -13.73 12.65 -3.24
C ALA A 53 -13.47 12.20 -1.79
N PHE A 54 -12.44 12.74 -1.17
CA PHE A 54 -12.05 12.38 0.19
C PHE A 54 -12.89 13.16 1.21
N PRO A 55 -13.55 12.51 2.18
CA PRO A 55 -14.40 13.20 3.16
C PRO A 55 -13.56 14.11 4.07
N GLY A 56 -13.98 15.35 4.22
CA GLY A 56 -13.46 16.31 5.19
C GLY A 56 -14.44 16.56 6.34
N TYR A 57 -14.13 17.53 7.19
CA TYR A 57 -15.02 17.94 8.28
C TYR A 57 -16.36 18.51 7.79
N SER A 58 -16.33 19.26 6.68
CA SER A 58 -17.52 19.79 6.01
C SER A 58 -17.38 19.55 4.50
N GLY A 59 -18.16 18.61 3.98
CA GLY A 59 -18.06 18.15 2.59
C GLY A 59 -16.77 17.39 2.29
N ASN A 60 -16.42 17.29 1.01
CA ASN A 60 -15.18 16.65 0.57
C ASN A 60 -14.02 17.64 0.53
N LEU A 61 -12.80 17.14 0.73
CA LEU A 61 -11.57 17.86 0.49
C LEU A 61 -11.44 18.20 -1.00
N ASN A 62 -10.83 19.35 -1.29
CA ASN A 62 -10.54 19.77 -2.67
C ASN A 62 -9.63 18.75 -3.39
N ALA A 63 -9.79 18.64 -4.70
CA ALA A 63 -8.95 17.78 -5.53
C ALA A 63 -7.47 18.19 -5.44
N GLY A 64 -6.64 17.25 -5.00
CA GLY A 64 -5.20 17.45 -4.91
C GLY A 64 -4.49 17.31 -6.26
N LYS A 65 -3.57 18.23 -6.57
CA LYS A 65 -2.65 18.11 -7.70
C LYS A 65 -1.37 17.39 -7.27
N ASN A 66 -0.72 16.69 -8.21
CA ASN A 66 0.58 16.01 -7.99
C ASN A 66 0.57 14.94 -6.88
N ILE A 67 -0.54 14.20 -6.74
CA ILE A 67 -0.63 13.07 -5.79
C ILE A 67 -0.19 11.79 -6.50
N TYR A 68 1.04 11.36 -6.24
CA TYR A 68 1.64 10.17 -6.85
C TYR A 68 1.22 8.87 -6.16
N LYS A 69 1.12 7.78 -6.92
CA LYS A 69 0.92 6.43 -6.39
C LYS A 69 2.17 5.99 -5.61
N LEU A 70 1.97 5.46 -4.41
CA LEU A 70 3.01 4.88 -3.59
C LEU A 70 3.37 3.48 -4.07
N LYS A 71 4.65 3.14 -3.97
CA LYS A 71 5.19 1.78 -4.07
C LYS A 71 5.72 1.39 -2.70
N TYR A 72 5.58 0.13 -2.35
CA TYR A 72 6.15 -0.38 -1.12
C TYR A 72 7.68 -0.43 -1.22
N ASP A 73 8.38 -0.11 -0.14
CA ASP A 73 9.84 -0.08 -0.08
C ASP A 73 10.31 -0.79 1.20
N CYS A 74 11.11 -1.84 1.02
CA CYS A 74 11.61 -2.67 2.12
C CYS A 74 12.58 -1.92 3.04
N SER A 75 13.36 -0.97 2.52
CA SER A 75 14.26 -0.15 3.34
C SER A 75 13.47 0.77 4.27
N LEU A 76 12.28 1.21 3.85
CA LEU A 76 11.38 1.96 4.71
C LEU A 76 10.67 1.07 5.74
N GLU A 77 10.33 -0.18 5.38
CA GLU A 77 9.84 -1.18 6.36
C GLU A 77 10.89 -1.42 7.46
N ASP A 78 12.15 -1.67 7.10
CA ASP A 78 13.23 -1.92 8.07
C ASP A 78 13.40 -0.74 9.04
N LYS A 79 13.34 0.49 8.52
CA LYS A 79 13.39 1.70 9.36
C LYS A 79 12.18 1.83 10.28
N ALA A 80 10.99 1.45 9.82
CA ALA A 80 9.78 1.45 10.64
C ALA A 80 9.82 0.37 11.74
N VAL A 81 10.37 -0.81 11.45
CA VAL A 81 10.60 -1.85 12.45
C VAL A 81 11.63 -1.37 13.47
N ALA A 82 12.75 -0.81 13.03
CA ALA A 82 13.79 -0.28 13.92
C ALA A 82 13.27 0.84 14.83
N SER A 83 12.38 1.71 14.33
CA SER A 83 11.79 2.78 15.14
C SER A 83 10.74 2.31 16.14
N THR A 84 10.17 1.11 15.95
CA THR A 84 9.13 0.54 16.81
C THR A 84 9.64 -0.52 17.80
N ALA A 85 10.85 -1.04 17.60
CA ALA A 85 11.47 -2.10 18.40
C ALA A 85 11.59 -1.83 19.92
N GLY A 86 11.33 -0.59 20.38
CA GLY A 86 11.25 -0.22 21.81
C GLY A 86 9.92 0.42 22.25
N VAL A 87 8.94 0.59 21.37
CA VAL A 87 7.79 1.51 21.55
C VAL A 87 6.47 0.81 21.88
N CYS A 88 6.40 -0.53 21.79
CA CYS A 88 5.24 -1.29 22.30
C CYS A 88 5.00 -1.13 23.81
N ARG A 89 5.89 -0.48 24.56
CA ARG A 89 5.65 -0.06 25.94
C ARG A 89 4.96 1.29 26.09
N THR A 90 5.08 2.19 25.11
CA THR A 90 4.63 3.59 25.25
C THR A 90 3.29 3.85 24.57
N ALA A 91 3.00 3.18 23.44
CA ALA A 91 1.73 3.35 22.73
C ALA A 91 0.53 2.77 23.50
N ALA A 92 0.68 1.58 24.12
CA ALA A 92 -0.38 0.98 24.94
C ALA A 92 -0.67 1.78 26.24
N MET A 93 0.28 2.61 26.69
CA MET A 93 0.09 3.43 27.90
C MET A 93 -0.61 4.77 27.62
N HIS A 94 -0.50 5.33 26.41
CA HIS A 94 -1.21 6.57 26.06
C HIS A 94 -2.72 6.35 25.93
N ASP A 95 -3.16 5.18 25.46
CA ASP A 95 -4.57 4.84 25.38
C ASP A 95 -5.18 4.50 26.76
N ALA A 96 -4.34 4.01 27.69
CA ALA A 96 -4.76 3.75 29.08
C ALA A 96 -4.91 5.02 29.93
N GLN A 97 -4.32 6.16 29.51
CA GLN A 97 -4.41 7.43 30.24
C GLN A 97 -5.64 8.28 29.89
N ASN A 98 -6.39 7.93 28.83
CA ASN A 98 -7.66 8.60 28.48
C ASN A 98 -8.91 7.83 28.93
N VAL A 99 -8.74 6.78 29.74
CA VAL A 99 -9.85 6.12 30.46
C VAL A 99 -9.72 6.49 31.93
N GLN A 100 -10.08 7.72 32.28
CA GLN A 100 -10.34 8.12 33.66
C GLN A 100 -11.85 8.38 33.78
N ALA A 101 -12.46 7.65 34.73
CA ALA A 101 -13.85 7.75 35.15
C ALA A 101 -14.16 9.08 35.86
#